data_AF-A0AAC9PVU3-F1
#
_entry.id   AF-A0AAC9PVU3-F1
#
_cell.length_a   1.000
_cell.length_b   1.000
_cell.length_c   1.000
_cell.angle_alpha   90.00
_cell.angle_beta   90.00
_cell.angle_gamma   90.00
#
_symmetry.space_group_name_H-M   'P 1'
#
loop_
_entity.id
_entity.type
_entity.pdbx_description
1 polymer ?
#
loop_
_entity_poly.entity_id
_entity_poly.type
_entity_poly.pdbx_seq_one_letter_code
_entity_poly.pdbx_strand_id
1 'polypeptide(L)' 'MSTLFQDIIVFTILAVALVFLFKKYIWKKKAKKACGKDDCGCH' A
#
# COMPACT_ATOMS: atom_id res chain seq x y z
N MET A 1 1.93 -8.83 -35.41
CA MET A 1 2.38 -8.39 -34.08
C MET A 1 1.32 -7.47 -33.51
N SER A 2 0.40 -8.01 -32.72
CA SER A 2 -0.72 -7.28 -32.12
C SER A 2 -0.26 -6.60 -30.83
N THR A 3 0.30 -5.41 -30.96
CA THR A 3 0.83 -4.58 -29.85
C THR A 3 -0.23 -4.31 -28.77
N LEU A 4 -1.51 -4.23 -29.16
CA LEU A 4 -2.65 -3.99 -28.27
C LEU A 4 -2.69 -4.90 -27.03
N PHE A 5 -2.37 -6.19 -27.16
CA PHE A 5 -2.41 -7.12 -26.03
C PHE A 5 -1.25 -6.89 -25.05
N GLN A 6 -0.07 -6.60 -25.57
CA GLN A 6 1.13 -6.35 -24.76
C GLN A 6 1.04 -5.00 -24.06
N ASP A 7 0.49 -3.98 -24.72
CA ASP A 7 0.22 -2.66 -24.13
C ASP A 7 -0.72 -2.79 -22.92
N ILE A 8 -1.82 -3.54 -23.04
CA ILE A 8 -2.76 -3.78 -21.92
C ILE A 8 -2.04 -4.43 -20.73
N ILE A 9 -1.19 -5.44 -20.97
CA ILE A 9 -0.43 -6.11 -19.91
C ILE A 9 0.55 -5.13 -19.25
N VAL A 10 1.29 -4.35 -20.03
CA VAL A 10 2.26 -3.37 -19.53
C VAL A 10 1.55 -2.31 -18.69
N PHE A 11 0.44 -1.74 -19.16
CA PHE A 11 -0.35 -0.78 -18.39
C PHE A 11 -0.92 -1.39 -17.11
N THR A 12 -1.37 -2.65 -17.15
CA THR A 12 -1.91 -3.34 -15.97
C THR A 12 -0.81 -3.56 -14.92
N ILE A 13 0.37 -4.02 -15.32
CA ILE A 13 1.51 -4.23 -14.41
C ILE A 13 1.96 -2.90 -13.80
N LEU A 14 2.05 -1.84 -14.62
CA LEU A 14 2.40 -0.50 -14.13
C LEU A 14 1.35 0.03 -13.14
N ALA A 15 0.06 -0.11 -13.44
CA ALA A 15 -1.02 0.30 -12.54
C ALA A 15 -0.96 -0.46 -11.21
N VAL A 16 -0.77 -1.78 -11.24
CA VAL A 16 -0.62 -2.61 -10.02
C VAL A 16 0.61 -2.21 -9.22
N ALA A 17 1.75 -1.98 -9.87
CA ALA A 17 2.97 -1.55 -9.20
C ALA A 17 2.80 -0.20 -8.48
N LEU A 18 2.18 0.78 -9.15
CA LEU A 18 1.87 2.07 -8.56
C LEU A 18 0.91 1.93 -7.38
N VAL A 19 -0.19 1.19 -7.54
CA VAL A 19 -1.16 0.95 -6.44
C VAL A 19 -0.51 0.25 -5.26
N PHE A 20 0.34 -0.75 -5.50
CA PHE A 20 1.06 -1.47 -4.45
C PHE A 20 2.03 -0.54 -3.69
N LEU A 21 2.79 0.29 -4.41
CA LEU A 21 3.69 1.27 -3.79
C LEU A 21 2.91 2.34 -3.02
N PHE A 22 1.84 2.89 -3.59
CA PHE A 22 0.96 3.85 -2.91
C PHE A 22 0.34 3.24 -1.64
N LYS A 23 -0.17 2.01 -1.72
CA LYS A 23 -0.68 1.27 -0.55
C LYS A 23 0.42 1.03 0.49
N LYS A 24 1.63 0.66 0.09
CA LYS A 24 2.72 0.37 1.03
C LYS A 24 3.23 1.63 1.74
N TYR A 25 3.34 2.75 1.04
CA TYR A 25 3.98 3.96 1.55
C TYR A 25 2.99 5.01 2.08
N ILE A 26 1.85 5.22 1.42
CA ILE A 26 0.83 6.19 1.84
C ILE A 26 -0.15 5.56 2.83
N TRP A 27 -0.46 4.26 2.70
CA TRP A 27 -1.34 3.56 3.64
C TRP A 27 -0.59 3.07 4.89
N LYS A 28 0.34 3.88 5.43
CA LYS A 28 0.68 3.75 6.85
C LYS A 28 -0.51 4.26 7.63
N LYS A 29 -1.41 3.35 8.04
CA LYS A 29 -2.40 3.66 9.07
C LYS A 29 -1.60 4.27 10.23
N LYS A 30 -1.82 5.56 10.51
CA LYS A 30 -1.40 6.10 11.79
C LYS A 30 -2.03 5.17 12.82
N ALA A 31 -1.20 4.42 13.55
CA ALA A 31 -1.69 3.73 14.73
C ALA A 31 -2.44 4.80 15.53
N LYS A 32 -3.70 4.54 15.87
CA LYS A 32 -4.41 5.39 16.83
C LYS A 32 -3.51 5.39 18.06
N LYS A 33 -2.82 6.51 18.33
CA LYS A 33 -2.09 6.71 19.57
C LYS A 33 -3.15 6.76 20.66
N ALA A 34 -3.47 5.60 21.22
CA ALA A 34 -4.28 5.43 22.40
C ALA A 34 -3.61 4.39 23.32
N CYS A 35 -2.28 4.48 23.45
CA CYS A 35 -1.47 3.97 24.56
C CYS A 35 -0.16 4.78 24.52
N GLY A 36 0.21 5.61 25.48
CA GLY A 36 -0.39 5.80 26.80
C GLY A 36 -0.24 7.25 27.28
N LYS A 37 -1.26 7.68 28.00
CA LYS A 37 -1.01 8.13 29.36
C LYS A 37 -1.06 6.84 30.18
N ASP A 38 0.12 6.43 30.66
CA ASP A 38 0.34 5.45 31.73
C ASP A 38 -0.49 4.14 31.68
N ASP A 39 -0.02 3.12 30.93
CA ASP A 39 -0.04 1.71 31.37
C ASP A 39 0.59 0.81 30.32
N CYS A 40 1.82 0.39 30.59
CA CYS A 40 2.59 -0.52 29.75
C CYS A 40 2.47 -1.93 30.32
N GLY A 41 1.38 -2.64 29.98
CA GLY A 41 1.32 -4.10 29.90
C GLY A 41 1.84 -4.95 31.09
N CYS A 42 1.88 -4.41 32.31
CA CYS A 42 2.26 -5.12 33.53
C CYS A 42 1.30 -4.79 34.68
N HIS A 43 0.05 -5.27 34.57
CA HIS A 43 -0.79 -5.78 35.66
C HIS A 43 -1.95 -6.57 35.05
#